data_AF-A0A412G7Z1-F1
#
_entry.id   AF-A0A412G7Z1-F1
#
_cell.length_a   1.000
_cell.length_b   1.000
_cell.length_c   1.000
_cell.angle_alpha   90.00
_cell.angle_beta   90.00
_cell.angle_gamma   90.00
#
_symmetry.space_group_name_H-M   'P 1'
#
loop_
_entity.id
_entity.type
_entity.pdbx_description
1 polymer ?
#
loop_
_entity_poly.entity_id
_entity_poly.type
_entity_poly.pdbx_seq_one_letter_code
_entity_poly.pdbx_strand_id
1 'polypeptide(L)'
;MKELRLKFVAIDDWNRPVFKDEKGRYFGDTENLFNYGTGKEEVYDFYKDKELHEHIYFFGMSFNCEPEGIKIKQEVKIILE
;
A
#
# COMPACT_ATOMS: atom_id res chain seq x y z
N MET A 1 -5.88 19.80 2.83
CA MET A 1 -5.60 18.53 2.12
C MET A 1 -5.60 17.42 3.15
N LYS A 2 -6.26 16.29 2.88
CA LYS A 2 -6.34 15.19 3.85
C LYS A 2 -5.13 14.27 3.69
N GLU A 3 -4.47 13.91 4.78
CA GLU A 3 -3.34 12.97 4.75
C GLU A 3 -3.83 11.54 5.03
N LEU A 4 -3.25 10.58 4.31
CA LEU A 4 -3.39 9.14 4.56
C LEU A 4 -2.01 8.57 4.84
N ARG A 5 -1.78 8.21 6.10
CA ARG A 5 -0.52 7.64 6.58
C ARG A 5 -0.62 6.13 6.63
N LEU A 6 0.30 5.46 5.96
CA LEU A 6 0.28 4.02 5.74
C LEU A 6 1.57 3.39 6.28
N LYS A 7 1.42 2.39 7.15
CA LYS A 7 2.52 1.60 7.68
C LYS A 7 2.65 0.31 6.91
N PHE A 8 3.87 -0.03 6.50
CA PHE A 8 4.17 -1.36 5.99
C PHE A 8 3.84 -2.43 7.03
N VAL A 9 3.20 -3.51 6.58
CA VAL A 9 2.85 -4.67 7.40
C VAL A 9 3.74 -5.85 7.03
N ALA A 10 3.69 -6.27 5.76
CA ALA A 10 4.39 -7.44 5.24
C ALA A 10 4.30 -7.48 3.71
N ILE A 11 5.03 -8.44 3.12
CA ILE A 11 4.71 -8.98 1.80
C ILE A 11 3.75 -10.15 2.01
N ASP A 12 2.63 -10.18 1.30
CA ASP A 12 1.66 -11.28 1.40
C ASP A 12 2.09 -12.51 0.59
N ASP A 13 1.28 -13.57 0.65
CA ASP A 13 1.56 -14.85 -0.05
C ASP A 13 1.54 -14.72 -1.58
N TRP A 14 1.07 -13.60 -2.11
CA TRP A 14 1.03 -13.28 -3.54
C TRP A 14 2.10 -12.26 -3.92
N ASN A 15 3.10 -12.09 -3.06
CA ASN A 15 4.23 -11.20 -3.28
C ASN A 15 3.85 -9.71 -3.30
N ARG A 16 2.66 -9.33 -2.79
CA ARG A 16 2.19 -7.94 -2.79
C ARG A 16 2.59 -7.23 -1.50
N PRO A 17 2.97 -5.94 -1.57
CA PRO A 17 3.21 -5.16 -0.37
C PRO A 17 1.88 -4.81 0.30
N VAL A 18 1.79 -5.07 1.60
CA VAL A 18 0.63 -4.76 2.43
C VAL A 18 0.94 -3.58 3.32
N PHE A 19 0.05 -2.60 3.30
CA PHE A 19 0.08 -1.45 4.19
C PHE A 19 -1.22 -1.33 4.98
N LYS A 20 -1.15 -0.62 6.11
CA LYS A 20 -2.28 -0.40 7.01
C LYS A 20 -2.26 1.02 7.57
N ASP A 21 -3.43 1.63 7.69
CA ASP A 21 -3.57 2.92 8.38
C ASP A 21 -3.88 2.76 9.87
N GLU A 22 -3.97 3.89 10.58
CA GLU A 22 -4.32 3.93 12.02
C GLU A 22 -5.69 3.32 12.35
N LYS A 23 -6.60 3.25 11.38
CA LYS A 23 -7.97 2.72 11.54
C LYS A 23 -8.05 1.24 11.21
N GLY A 24 -6.91 0.64 10.86
CA GLY A 24 -6.79 -0.75 10.50
C GLY A 24 -7.31 -1.09 9.10
N ARG A 25 -7.45 -0.10 8.24
CA ARG A 25 -7.79 -0.26 6.82
C ARG A 25 -6.56 -0.68 6.04
N TYR A 26 -6.77 -1.57 5.09
CA TYR A 26 -5.72 -2.21 4.32
C TYR A 26 -5.52 -1.57 2.94
N PHE A 27 -4.26 -1.48 2.53
CA PHE A 27 -3.83 -0.88 1.26
C PHE A 27 -2.69 -1.70 0.67
N GLY A 28 -2.51 -1.66 -0.64
CA GLY A 28 -1.45 -2.42 -1.30
C GLY A 28 -1.32 -2.13 -2.79
N ASP A 29 -0.42 -2.86 -3.43
CA ASP A 29 -0.11 -2.79 -4.86
C ASP A 29 -0.25 -4.20 -5.46
N THR A 30 -0.85 -4.30 -6.65
CA THR A 30 -1.06 -5.57 -7.37
C THR A 30 -0.10 -5.76 -8.54
N GLU A 31 0.58 -4.71 -8.97
CA GLU A 31 1.42 -4.70 -10.17
C GLU A 31 2.91 -4.82 -9.82
N ASN A 32 3.33 -4.19 -8.71
CA ASN A 32 4.73 -4.24 -8.26
C ASN A 32 4.89 -5.29 -7.16
N LEU A 33 5.32 -6.48 -7.56
CA LEU A 33 5.51 -7.64 -6.69
C LEU A 33 6.94 -7.69 -6.12
N PHE A 34 7.07 -8.12 -4.87
CA PHE A 34 8.31 -8.20 -4.11
C PHE A 34 8.63 -9.64 -3.71
N ASN A 35 9.90 -9.94 -3.42
CA ASN A 35 10.23 -11.26 -2.89
C ASN A 35 9.63 -11.47 -1.50
N TYR A 36 9.26 -12.72 -1.20
CA TYR A 36 8.81 -13.06 0.15
C TYR A 36 9.92 -12.77 1.16
N GLY A 37 9.59 -12.07 2.25
CA GLY A 37 10.55 -11.62 3.25
C GLY A 37 11.25 -10.29 2.95
N THR A 38 10.95 -9.63 1.82
CA THR A 38 11.41 -8.25 1.57
C THR A 38 10.96 -7.34 2.72
N GLY A 39 11.91 -6.57 3.24
CA GLY A 39 11.70 -5.70 4.40
C GLY A 39 11.14 -4.33 4.04
N LYS A 40 10.70 -3.61 5.09
CA LYS A 40 10.15 -2.25 5.00
C LYS A 40 11.05 -1.28 4.21
N GLU A 41 12.35 -1.28 4.48
CA GLU A 41 13.29 -0.31 3.91
C GLU A 41 13.36 -0.43 2.38
N GLU A 42 13.43 -1.66 1.88
CA GLU A 42 13.48 -1.93 0.44
C GLU A 42 12.16 -1.57 -0.26
N VAL A 43 11.02 -1.88 0.37
CA VAL A 43 9.70 -1.45 -0.13
C VAL A 43 9.61 0.08 -0.18
N TYR A 44 10.09 0.77 0.85
CA TYR A 44 10.00 2.24 0.91
C TYR A 44 10.95 2.89 -0.09
N ASP A 45 12.15 2.34 -0.26
CA ASP A 45 13.11 2.81 -1.25
C ASP A 45 12.56 2.68 -2.68
N PHE A 46 11.84 1.60 -2.97
CA PHE A 46 11.17 1.40 -4.26
C PHE A 46 10.12 2.49 -4.57
N TYR A 47 9.37 2.93 -3.56
CA TYR A 47 8.27 3.90 -3.74
C TYR A 47 8.67 5.38 -3.57
N LYS A 48 9.88 5.68 -3.07
CA LYS A 48 10.27 7.04 -2.64
C LYS A 48 10.13 8.12 -3.72
N ASP A 49 10.32 7.76 -4.98
CA ASP A 49 10.30 8.69 -6.13
C ASP A 49 9.10 8.42 -7.07
N LYS A 50 8.11 7.63 -6.64
CA LYS A 50 6.95 7.23 -7.46
C LYS A 50 5.69 8.01 -7.09
N GLU A 51 4.79 8.14 -8.05
CA GLU A 51 3.45 8.66 -7.80
C GLU A 51 2.60 7.58 -7.12
N LEU A 52 2.42 7.70 -5.80
CA LEU A 52 1.76 6.67 -4.99
C LEU A 52 0.32 6.39 -5.43
N HIS A 53 -0.40 7.37 -5.98
CA HIS A 53 -1.77 7.17 -6.46
C HIS A 53 -1.89 6.22 -7.66
N GLU A 54 -0.79 5.97 -8.38
CA GLU A 54 -0.78 5.03 -9.50
C GLU A 54 -0.57 3.58 -9.04
N HIS A 55 -0.08 3.39 -7.81
CA HIS A 55 0.42 2.12 -7.31
C HIS A 55 -0.30 1.59 -6.07
N ILE A 56 -0.75 2.49 -5.18
CA ILE A 56 -1.35 2.10 -3.90
C ILE A 56 -2.86 2.22 -3.96
N TYR A 57 -3.53 1.08 -3.71
CA TYR A 57 -4.98 0.94 -3.75
C TYR A 57 -5.53 0.60 -2.36
N PHE A 58 -6.79 0.94 -2.12
CA PHE A 58 -7.53 0.60 -0.90
C PHE A 58 -8.19 -0.77 -1.04
N PHE A 59 -7.99 -1.65 -0.07
CA PHE A 59 -8.48 -3.03 -0.07
C PHE A 59 -9.57 -3.32 0.96
N GLY A 60 -10.01 -2.35 1.77
CA GLY A 60 -11.06 -2.56 2.76
C GLY A 60 -10.55 -2.84 4.17
N MET A 61 -11.37 -3.54 4.97
CA MET A 61 -11.05 -3.94 6.35
C MET A 61 -10.25 -5.25 6.44
N SER A 62 -10.10 -5.94 5.32
CA SER A 62 -9.25 -7.11 5.12
C SER A 62 -8.53 -6.97 3.78
N PHE A 63 -7.26 -7.33 3.72
CA PHE A 63 -6.54 -7.38 2.44
C PHE A 63 -7.23 -8.43 1.55
N ASN A 64 -7.65 -8.07 0.32
CA ASN A 64 -8.56 -8.79 -0.59
C ASN A 64 -10.08 -8.60 -0.42
N CYS A 65 -10.58 -7.65 0.39
CA CYS A 65 -12.03 -7.33 0.33
C CYS A 65 -12.42 -6.83 -1.07
N GLU A 66 -11.51 -6.08 -1.71
CA GLU A 66 -11.61 -5.61 -3.10
C GLU A 66 -10.48 -6.27 -3.89
N PRO A 67 -10.72 -7.23 -4.78
CA PRO A 67 -9.66 -8.05 -5.39
C PRO A 67 -8.66 -7.24 -6.23
N GLU A 68 -9.11 -6.17 -6.88
CA GLU A 68 -8.28 -5.24 -7.66
C GLU A 68 -7.93 -3.96 -6.88
N GLY A 69 -8.47 -3.82 -5.66
CA GLY A 69 -8.39 -2.59 -4.89
C GLY A 69 -9.20 -1.42 -5.49
N ILE A 70 -9.35 -0.36 -4.69
CA ILE A 70 -10.05 0.87 -5.09
C ILE A 70 -9.03 2.01 -5.16
N LYS A 71 -9.05 2.78 -6.25
CA LYS A 71 -8.17 3.96 -6.40
C LYS A 71 -8.43 4.98 -5.31
N ILE A 72 -7.34 5.46 -4.71
CA ILE A 72 -7.38 6.58 -3.77
C ILE A 72 -7.56 7.87 -4.57
N LYS A 73 -8.41 8.78 -4.07
CA LYS A 73 -8.67 10.05 -4.75
C LYS A 73 -7.46 10.99 -4.64
N GLN A 74 -7.15 11.69 -5.73
CA GLN A 74 -5.98 12.57 -5.87
C GLN A 74 -5.91 13.70 -4.84
N GLU A 75 -7.04 14.12 -4.25
CA GLU A 75 -7.06 15.13 -3.18
C GLU A 75 -6.54 14.61 -1.81
N VAL A 76 -6.26 13.31 -1.69
CA VAL A 76 -5.75 12.67 -0.47
C VAL A 76 -4.25 12.43 -0.62
N LYS A 77 -3.43 13.12 0.17
CA LYS A 77 -1.98 12.91 0.15
C LYS A 77 -1.62 11.60 0.84
N ILE A 78 -1.06 10.64 0.09
CA ILE A 78 -0.55 9.37 0.61
C ILE A 78 0.86 9.57 1.18
N ILE A 79 1.13 9.00 2.35
CA ILE A 79 2.43 9.05 3.02
C ILE A 79 2.74 7.65 3.55
N LEU A 80 3.89 7.07 3.19
CA LEU A 80 4.39 5.82 3.74
C LEU A 80 5.26 6.11 4.98
N GLU A 81 5.00 5.45 6.12
CA GLU A 81 5.64 5.73 7.42
C GLU A 81 6.25 4.53 8.14
#